data_AF-M6W606-F1
#
_entry.id   AF-M6W606-F1
#
_cell.length_a   1.000
_cell.length_b   1.000
_cell.length_c   1.000
_cell.angle_alpha   90.00
_cell.angle_beta   90.00
_cell.angle_gamma   90.00
#
_symmetry.space_group_name_H-M   'P 1'
#
loop_
_entity.id
_entity.type
_entity.pdbx_description
1 polymer ?
#
loop_
_entity_poly.entity_id
_entity_poly.type
_entity_poly.pdbx_seq_one_letter_code
_entity_poly.pdbx_strand_id
1 'polypeptide(L)'
;MKSLPSFRNLPVPGEFGIYKLEYSKKEVDVLRRILDLNGLNEAVFDHSPFPGIKMNSFERKMNVIPENFQMTDFEDDDLHPGKRKVKISFQLPSGAYATMLVKRLMLRANI
;
A
#
# COMPACT_ATOMS: atom_id res chain seq x y z
N MET A 1 10.98 -13.43 20.30
CA MET A 1 9.80 -12.90 19.59
C MET A 1 10.17 -11.52 19.05
N LYS A 2 10.49 -11.37 17.76
CA LYS A 2 10.81 -10.04 17.19
C LYS A 2 9.54 -9.20 17.27
N SER A 3 9.63 -7.99 17.85
CA SER A 3 8.51 -7.06 17.88
C SER A 3 7.97 -6.87 16.46
N LEU A 4 6.65 -6.94 16.30
CA LEU A 4 6.03 -6.56 15.04
C LEU A 4 6.50 -5.14 14.69
N PRO A 5 6.83 -4.86 13.42
CA PRO A 5 7.21 -3.51 13.03
C PRO A 5 6.10 -2.56 13.45
N SER A 6 6.49 -1.40 13.98
CA SER A 6 5.56 -0.34 14.37
C SER A 6 4.49 -0.17 13.29
N PHE A 7 3.23 -0.38 13.66
CA PHE A 7 2.08 -0.13 12.80
C PHE A 7 1.93 1.38 12.64
N ARG A 8 2.79 1.97 11.81
CA ARG A 8 2.77 3.39 11.50
C ARG A 8 1.87 3.61 10.29
N ASN A 9 0.99 4.60 10.39
CA ASN A 9 0.33 5.16 9.23
C ASN A 9 1.27 6.13 8.54
N LEU A 10 1.23 6.13 7.20
CA LEU A 10 1.97 7.06 6.38
C LEU A 10 0.98 8.10 5.82
N PRO A 11 1.31 9.40 5.90
CA PRO A 11 0.50 10.43 5.28
C PRO A 11 0.55 10.33 3.75
N VAL A 12 -0.62 10.38 3.13
CA VAL A 12 -0.79 10.52 1.68
C VAL A 12 -1.00 12.02 1.38
N PRO A 13 -0.15 12.64 0.53
CA PRO A 13 -0.23 14.07 0.25
C PRO A 13 -1.46 14.42 -0.60
N GLY A 14 -1.97 15.64 -0.42
CA GLY A 14 -3.18 16.16 -1.07
C GLY A 14 -3.49 17.62 -0.69
N GLU A 15 -4.63 18.14 -1.11
CA GLU A 15 -5.21 19.45 -0.83
C GLU A 15 -5.04 19.85 0.64
N PHE A 16 -4.61 21.10 0.85
CA PHE A 16 -3.97 21.65 2.06
C PHE A 16 -2.51 21.22 2.28
N GLY A 17 -1.88 20.62 1.26
CA GLY A 17 -0.45 20.36 1.15
C GLY A 17 0.11 19.42 2.22
N ILE A 18 1.43 19.52 2.41
CA ILE A 18 2.20 18.86 3.48
C ILE A 18 1.79 19.41 4.86
N TYR A 19 1.02 20.51 4.92
CA TYR A 19 0.78 21.27 6.15
C TYR A 19 -0.36 20.73 7.02
N LYS A 20 -1.25 19.89 6.49
CA LYS A 20 -2.40 19.35 7.24
C LYS A 20 -2.10 18.04 7.98
N LEU A 21 -1.11 17.29 7.53
CA LEU A 21 -0.67 16.04 8.17
C LEU A 21 0.72 16.23 8.76
N GLU A 22 1.05 15.47 9.82
CA GLU A 22 2.38 15.53 10.41
C GLU A 22 3.37 14.68 9.61
N TYR A 23 4.31 15.35 8.94
CA TYR A 23 5.44 14.69 8.27
C TYR A 23 6.71 14.86 9.10
N SER A 24 7.49 13.79 9.22
CA SER A 24 8.87 13.91 9.68
C SER A 24 9.72 14.63 8.64
N LYS A 25 10.83 15.25 9.07
CA LYS A 25 11.79 15.90 8.16
C LYS A 25 12.21 14.98 7.00
N LYS A 26 12.48 13.71 7.31
CA LYS A 26 12.86 12.71 6.29
C LYS A 26 11.75 12.45 5.26
N GLU A 27 10.50 12.42 5.69
CA GLU A 27 9.35 12.23 4.79
C GLU A 27 9.17 13.43 3.86
N VAL A 28 9.32 14.65 4.38
CA VAL A 28 9.32 15.87 3.58
C VAL A 28 10.46 15.87 2.56
N ASP A 29 11.68 15.51 2.97
CA ASP A 29 12.85 15.48 2.09
C ASP A 29 12.67 14.46 0.94
N VAL A 30 12.10 13.29 1.24
CA VAL A 30 11.78 12.27 0.22
C VAL A 30 10.70 12.78 -0.73
N LEU A 31 9.64 13.42 -0.23
CA LEU A 31 8.56 13.94 -1.04
C LEU A 31 9.06 15.03 -2.00
N ARG A 32 9.83 16.00 -1.50
CA ARG A 32 10.47 17.04 -2.31
C ARG A 32 11.33 16.45 -3.42
N ARG A 33 12.20 15.50 -3.08
CA ARG A 33 13.03 14.82 -4.06
C ARG A 33 12.20 14.13 -5.14
N ILE A 34 11.08 13.49 -4.79
CA ILE A 34 10.19 12.84 -5.76
C ILE A 34 9.52 13.89 -6.66
N LEU A 35 9.04 15.00 -6.10
CA LEU A 35 8.45 16.10 -6.87
C LEU A 35 9.46 16.68 -7.86
N ASP A 36 10.67 17.01 -7.39
CA ASP A 36 11.75 17.57 -8.20
C ASP A 36 12.11 16.64 -9.37
N LEU A 37 12.20 15.33 -9.12
CA LEU A 37 12.47 14.32 -10.15
C LEU A 37 11.37 14.26 -11.23
N ASN A 38 10.17 14.72 -10.92
CA ASN A 38 9.05 14.79 -11.85
C ASN A 38 8.83 16.21 -12.41
N GLY A 39 9.72 17.17 -12.12
CA GLY A 39 9.57 18.57 -12.54
C GLY A 39 8.39 19.28 -11.87
N LEU A 40 7.98 18.80 -10.69
CA LEU A 40 6.86 19.32 -9.91
C LEU A 40 7.38 20.04 -8.65
N ASN A 41 6.55 20.91 -8.07
CA ASN A 41 6.81 21.52 -6.76
C ASN A 41 5.65 21.23 -5.79
N GLU A 42 5.72 21.71 -4.55
CA GLU A 42 4.69 21.42 -3.53
C GLU A 42 3.30 21.97 -3.88
N ALA A 43 3.21 23.01 -4.73
CA ALA A 43 1.94 23.64 -5.11
C ALA A 43 1.02 22.72 -5.91
N VAL A 44 1.53 21.58 -6.44
CA VAL A 44 0.69 20.59 -7.12
C VAL A 44 -0.38 19.99 -6.22
N PHE A 45 -0.20 20.06 -4.91
CA PHE A 45 -1.17 19.57 -3.95
C PHE A 45 -2.27 20.59 -3.65
N ASP A 46 -2.02 21.88 -3.85
CA ASP A 46 -2.95 22.93 -3.42
C ASP A 46 -4.22 22.95 -4.28
N HIS A 47 -4.07 22.75 -5.59
CA HIS A 47 -5.18 22.84 -6.53
C HIS A 47 -5.07 21.77 -7.63
N SER A 48 -6.18 21.10 -7.92
CA SER A 48 -6.27 20.28 -9.14
C SER A 48 -6.37 21.20 -10.36
N PRO A 49 -5.72 20.86 -11.49
CA PRO A 49 -5.93 21.55 -12.76
C PRO A 49 -7.35 21.34 -13.31
N PHE A 50 -8.12 20.41 -12.76
CA PHE A 50 -9.49 20.13 -13.16
C PHE A 50 -10.48 20.73 -12.15
N PRO A 51 -11.36 21.67 -12.58
CA PRO A 51 -12.36 22.24 -11.71
C PRO A 51 -13.22 21.16 -11.03
N GLY A 52 -13.35 21.22 -9.71
CA GLY A 52 -14.15 20.29 -8.92
C GLY A 52 -13.44 18.99 -8.52
N ILE A 53 -12.23 18.72 -9.00
CA ILE A 53 -11.41 17.60 -8.52
C ILE A 53 -10.60 18.04 -7.30
N LYS A 54 -10.67 17.24 -6.23
CA LYS A 54 -9.92 17.45 -5.00
C LYS A 54 -9.08 16.22 -4.70
N MET A 55 -7.81 16.42 -4.38
CA MET A 55 -6.92 15.35 -3.94
C MET A 55 -6.88 15.37 -2.41
N ASN A 56 -7.74 14.63 -1.70
CA ASN A 56 -7.73 14.73 -0.23
C ASN A 56 -6.47 14.12 0.38
N SER A 57 -5.88 14.79 1.38
CA SER A 57 -4.83 14.23 2.23
C SER A 57 -5.43 13.27 3.28
N PHE A 58 -4.81 12.12 3.53
CA PHE A 58 -5.24 11.18 4.59
C PHE A 58 -4.11 10.27 5.07
N GLU A 59 -4.28 9.67 6.24
CA GLU A 59 -3.36 8.67 6.80
C GLU A 59 -3.66 7.26 6.24
N ARG A 60 -2.62 6.55 5.81
CA ARG A 60 -2.74 5.19 5.26
C ARG A 60 -1.87 4.19 6.00
N LYS A 61 -2.45 3.06 6.41
CA LYS A 61 -1.71 1.95 7.05
C LYS A 61 -0.59 1.47 6.11
N MET A 62 0.66 1.57 6.54
CA MET A 62 1.82 1.13 5.76
C MET A 62 1.91 -0.40 5.70
N ASN A 63 1.64 -1.05 6.82
CA ASN A 63 1.62 -2.51 6.94
C ASN A 63 0.20 -2.97 7.26
N VAL A 64 -0.26 -3.98 6.52
CA VAL A 64 -1.55 -4.63 6.74
C VAL A 64 -1.29 -6.11 6.92
N ILE A 65 -1.76 -6.67 8.03
CA ILE A 65 -1.75 -8.10 8.28
C ILE A 65 -3.17 -8.61 8.03
N PRO A 66 -3.37 -9.63 7.19
CA PRO A 66 -4.69 -10.22 6.98
C PRO A 66 -5.22 -10.83 8.27
N GLU A 67 -6.49 -10.58 8.55
CA GLU A 67 -7.20 -11.24 9.64
C GLU A 67 -7.77 -12.58 9.16
N ASN A 68 -7.93 -13.54 10.08
CA ASN A 68 -8.52 -14.84 9.82
C ASN A 68 -7.91 -15.56 8.60
N PHE A 69 -6.58 -15.46 8.43
CA PHE A 69 -5.86 -16.10 7.34
C PHE A 69 -5.90 -17.62 7.49
N GLN A 70 -6.38 -18.30 6.45
CA GLN A 70 -6.44 -19.76 6.35
C GLN A 70 -5.89 -20.18 5.00
N MET A 71 -5.20 -21.32 4.97
CA MET A 71 -4.63 -21.93 3.78
C MET A 71 -4.91 -23.43 3.84
N THR A 72 -5.38 -23.99 2.72
CA THR A 72 -5.54 -25.44 2.58
C THR A 72 -4.22 -26.09 2.18
N ASP A 73 -4.18 -27.41 2.16
CA ASP A 73 -3.10 -28.13 1.50
C ASP A 73 -3.05 -27.79 0.00
N PHE A 74 -1.88 -28.02 -0.59
CA PHE A 74 -1.73 -27.94 -2.04
C PHE A 74 -2.49 -29.10 -2.69
N GLU A 75 -3.08 -28.82 -3.83
CA GLU A 75 -3.83 -29.77 -4.65
C GLU A 75 -3.34 -29.70 -6.10
N ASP A 76 -3.69 -30.67 -6.93
CA ASP A 76 -3.42 -30.58 -8.35
C ASP A 76 -4.30 -29.50 -8.99
N ASP A 77 -3.74 -28.77 -9.95
CA ASP A 77 -4.47 -27.72 -10.67
C ASP A 77 -5.31 -28.32 -11.80
N ASP A 78 -6.63 -28.20 -11.68
CA ASP A 78 -7.60 -28.74 -12.64
C ASP A 78 -7.49 -28.08 -14.04
N LEU A 79 -6.96 -26.86 -14.12
CA LEU A 79 -6.83 -26.09 -15.36
C LEU A 79 -5.44 -26.21 -16.00
N HIS A 80 -4.43 -26.56 -15.21
CA HIS A 80 -3.03 -26.60 -15.65
C HIS A 80 -2.37 -27.93 -15.27
N PRO A 81 -2.39 -28.95 -16.15
CA PRO A 81 -1.83 -30.27 -15.87
C PRO A 81 -0.36 -30.20 -15.40
N GLY A 82 -0.05 -30.92 -14.33
CA GLY A 82 1.28 -30.94 -13.71
C GLY A 82 1.60 -29.71 -12.85
N LYS A 83 0.66 -28.77 -12.68
CA LYS A 83 0.77 -27.67 -11.72
C LYS A 83 -0.04 -27.97 -10.47
N ARG A 84 0.28 -27.21 -9.41
CA ARG A 84 -0.36 -27.29 -8.10
C ARG A 84 -1.12 -26.00 -7.85
N LYS A 85 -2.30 -26.10 -7.24
CA LYS A 85 -3.10 -24.98 -6.75
C LYS A 85 -3.15 -25.00 -5.22
N VAL A 86 -3.53 -23.87 -4.63
CA VAL A 86 -3.84 -23.78 -3.20
C VAL A 86 -4.98 -22.79 -2.98
N LYS A 87 -5.86 -23.08 -2.02
CA LYS A 87 -6.93 -22.19 -1.62
C LYS A 87 -6.53 -21.43 -0.36
N ILE A 88 -6.70 -20.11 -0.41
CA ILE A 88 -6.50 -19.22 0.74
C ILE A 88 -7.77 -18.43 1.03
N SER A 89 -8.03 -18.16 2.30
CA SER A 89 -9.12 -17.31 2.80
C SER A 89 -8.55 -16.31 3.78
N PHE A 90 -9.00 -15.06 3.74
CA PHE A 90 -8.53 -13.99 4.61
C PHE A 90 -9.46 -12.78 4.55
N GLN A 91 -9.33 -11.90 5.55
CA GLN A 91 -10.00 -10.61 5.61
C GLN A 91 -8.99 -9.48 5.57
N LEU A 92 -9.36 -8.38 4.91
CA LEU A 92 -8.55 -7.18 4.79
C LEU A 92 -9.36 -5.95 5.20
N PRO A 93 -8.72 -4.93 5.81
CA PRO A 93 -9.37 -3.66 6.07
C PRO A 93 -9.69 -2.92 4.76
N SER A 94 -10.59 -1.94 4.85
CA SER A 94 -10.90 -1.06 3.73
C SER A 94 -9.65 -0.38 3.16
N GLY A 95 -9.63 -0.24 1.83
CA GLY A 95 -8.50 0.36 1.11
C GLY A 95 -7.28 -0.54 0.94
N ALA A 96 -7.27 -1.77 1.47
CA ALA A 96 -6.25 -2.78 1.17
C ALA A 96 -6.66 -3.65 -0.03
N TYR A 97 -5.67 -4.19 -0.76
CA TYR A 97 -5.88 -4.97 -1.98
C TYR A 97 -5.42 -6.42 -1.79
N ALA A 98 -6.29 -7.39 -2.08
CA ALA A 98 -5.98 -8.82 -2.01
C ALA A 98 -4.77 -9.19 -2.89
N THR A 99 -4.63 -8.55 -4.05
CA THR A 99 -3.50 -8.76 -4.96
C THR A 99 -2.15 -8.41 -4.33
N MET A 100 -2.09 -7.50 -3.35
CA MET A 100 -0.86 -7.18 -2.62
C MET A 100 -0.45 -8.29 -1.66
N LEU A 101 -1.41 -8.94 -1.02
CA LEU A 101 -1.14 -10.13 -0.22
C LEU A 101 -0.62 -11.27 -1.11
N VAL A 102 -1.31 -11.54 -2.22
CA VAL A 102 -0.89 -12.59 -3.18
C VAL A 102 0.52 -12.30 -3.71
N LYS A 103 0.80 -11.08 -4.17
CA LYS A 103 2.15 -10.68 -4.60
C LYS A 103 3.19 -10.92 -3.52
N ARG A 104 2.88 -10.61 -2.26
CA ARG A 104 3.81 -10.81 -1.14
C ARG A 104 4.07 -12.29 -0.85
N LEU A 105 3.06 -13.15 -0.95
CA LEU A 105 3.20 -14.60 -0.83
C LEU A 105 4.08 -15.15 -1.95
N MET A 106 3.84 -14.72 -3.20
CA MET A 106 4.60 -15.18 -4.36
C MET A 106 6.06 -14.72 -4.34
N LEU A 107 6.36 -13.48 -3.91
CA LEU A 107 7.74 -12.99 -3.78
C LEU A 107 8.58 -13.75 -2.75
N ARG A 108 7.95 -14.48 -1.83
CA ARG A 108 8.63 -15.27 -0.80
C ARG A 108 8.57 -16.77 -1.04
N ALA A 109 7.87 -17.17 -2.09
CA ALA A 109 7.78 -18.56 -2.46
C ALA A 109 8.99 -18.89 -3.34
N ASN A 110 9.76 -19.91 -2.95
CA ASN A 110 10.79 -20.50 -3.80
C ASN A 110 10.10 -21.48 -4.76
N ILE A 111 9.31 -20.93 -5.69
CA ILE A 111 8.62 -21.68 -6.75
C ILE A 111 9.44 -21.63 -8.04
#